data_AF-A0A846CS55-F1
#
_entry.id   AF-A0A846CS55-F1
#
_cell.length_a   1.000
_cell.length_b   1.000
_cell.length_c   1.000
_cell.angle_alpha   90.00
_cell.angle_beta   90.00
_cell.angle_gamma   90.00
#
_symmetry.space_group_name_H-M   'P 1'
#
loop_
_entity.id
_entity.type
_entity.pdbx_description
1 polymer ?
#
loop_
_entity_poly.entity_id
_entity_poly.type
_entity_poly.pdbx_seq_one_letter_code
_entity_poly.pdbx_strand_id
1 'polypeptide(L)'
;MRLTSLDVFRGIAMASMILVNNPGSWSYVYPPLLHAKWHGFTPTDLVFPAFLFIAGVAMAFSLVKYTNNNQSVSQGYWRIGRRCAILFALGLLLNGFPTYNWDTIRIMGVLQRISLAYFLSA
;
A
#
# COMPACT_ATOMS: atom_id res chain seq x y z
N MET A 1 4.97 12.36 -17.97
CA MET A 1 5.19 13.44 -17.00
C MET A 1 5.36 12.83 -15.62
N ARG A 2 6.28 13.38 -14.81
CA ARG A 2 6.28 13.15 -13.36
C ARG A 2 5.34 14.18 -12.76
N LEU A 3 4.36 13.77 -11.96
CA LEU A 3 3.46 14.67 -11.28
C LEU A 3 4.00 14.91 -9.88
N THR A 4 4.58 16.08 -9.64
CA THR A 4 5.13 16.45 -8.33
C THR A 4 4.08 16.30 -7.22
N SER A 5 2.82 16.64 -7.51
CA SER A 5 1.70 16.46 -6.57
C SER A 5 1.50 15.01 -6.13
N LEU A 6 1.73 14.04 -7.03
CA LEU A 6 1.60 12.61 -6.73
C LEU A 6 2.77 12.09 -5.88
N ASP A 7 3.97 12.60 -6.13
CA ASP A 7 5.16 12.26 -5.32
C ASP A 7 5.03 12.84 -3.90
N VAL A 8 4.56 14.09 -3.77
CA VAL A 8 4.30 14.75 -2.48
C VAL A 8 3.21 14.00 -1.70
N PHE A 9 2.09 13.66 -2.33
CA PHE A 9 0.99 12.97 -1.66
C PHE A 9 1.40 11.57 -1.18
N ARG A 10 2.22 10.84 -1.95
CA ARG A 10 2.82 9.57 -1.52
C ARG A 10 3.75 9.75 -0.33
N GLY A 11 4.58 10.79 -0.34
CA GLY A 11 5.45 11.13 0.78
C GLY A 11 4.68 11.38 2.07
N ILE A 12 3.58 12.12 1.99
CA ILE A 12 2.69 12.37 3.14
C ILE A 12 2.09 11.05 3.64
N ALA A 13 1.54 10.21 2.76
CA ALA A 13 0.98 8.91 3.17
C ALA A 13 2.03 8.02 3.88
N MET A 14 3.27 7.98 3.38
CA MET A 14 4.39 7.28 4.03
C MET A 14 4.76 7.87 5.39
N ALA A 15 4.84 9.19 5.49
CA ALA A 15 5.11 9.86 6.75
C ALA A 15 4.01 9.59 7.79
N SER A 16 2.74 9.65 7.39
CA SER A 16 1.60 9.32 8.26
C SER A 16 1.64 7.87 8.74
N MET A 17 2.00 6.92 7.87
CA MET A 17 2.15 5.51 8.27
C MET A 17 3.23 5.33 9.36
N ILE A 18 4.38 5.98 9.19
CA ILE A 18 5.47 5.91 10.17
C ILE A 18 5.04 6.56 11.49
N LEU A 19 4.41 7.73 11.43
CA LEU A 19 3.92 8.48 12.59
C LEU A 19 2.93 7.64 13.44
N VAL A 20 2.00 6.96 12.77
CA VAL A 20 0.98 6.13 13.45
C VAL A 20 1.57 4.83 13.99
N ASN A 21 2.52 4.22 13.27
CA ASN A 21 3.10 2.95 13.69
C ASN A 21 4.14 3.10 14.81
N ASN A 22 4.77 4.27 14.95
CA ASN A 22 5.78 4.52 15.95
C ASN A 22 5.50 5.81 16.76
N PRO A 23 4.53 5.77 17.70
CA PRO A 23 4.21 6.93 18.54
C PRO A 23 5.29 7.24 19.60
N GLY A 24 6.42 6.51 19.62
CA GLY A 24 7.50 6.66 20.61
C GLY A 24 7.17 6.00 21.96
N SER A 25 6.08 6.41 22.60
CA SER A 25 5.59 5.81 23.85
C SER A 25 4.11 5.43 23.75
N TRP A 26 3.82 4.13 23.88
CA TRP A 26 2.46 3.60 23.89
C TRP A 26 1.62 4.06 25.09
N SER A 27 2.26 4.64 26.12
CA SER A 27 1.59 5.19 27.30
C SER A 27 1.08 6.62 27.12
N TYR A 28 1.57 7.35 26.11
CA TYR A 28 1.21 8.76 25.84
C TYR A 28 0.85 8.99 24.36
N VAL A 29 0.07 8.08 23.77
CA VAL A 29 -0.38 8.23 22.39
C VAL A 29 -1.52 9.24 22.33
N TYR A 30 -1.39 10.26 21.49
CA TYR A 30 -2.48 11.20 21.26
C TYR A 30 -3.72 10.46 20.73
N PRO A 31 -4.93 10.75 21.25
CA PRO A 31 -6.17 10.11 20.81
C PRO A 31 -6.38 9.99 19.28
N PRO A 32 -6.00 10.99 18.44
CA PRO A 32 -6.16 10.90 16.99
C PRO A 32 -5.18 9.95 16.29
N LEU A 33 -4.11 9.53 16.98
CA LEU A 33 -3.08 8.61 16.48
C LEU A 33 -3.38 7.14 16.84
N LEU A 34 -4.44 6.90 17.60
CA LEU A 34 -4.95 5.56 17.87
C LEU A 34 -5.98 5.17 16.82
N HIS A 35 -6.11 3.87 16.54
CA HIS A 35 -7.21 3.38 15.71
C HIS A 35 -8.51 3.42 16.51
N ALA A 36 -9.62 3.77 15.86
CA ALA A 36 -10.93 3.64 16.46
C ALA A 36 -11.17 2.17 16.86
N LYS A 37 -11.71 1.94 18.07
CA LYS A 37 -11.90 0.57 18.57
C LYS A 37 -12.93 -0.20 17.74
N TRP A 38 -14.05 0.44 17.37
CA TRP A 38 -15.17 -0.19 16.64
C TRP A 38 -16.06 0.85 15.95
N HIS A 39 -16.57 1.82 16.71
CA HIS A 39 -17.34 2.95 16.19
C HIS A 39 -16.55 4.24 16.39
N GLY A 40 -16.16 4.85 15.28
CA GLY A 40 -15.36 6.06 15.25
C GLY A 40 -14.67 6.24 13.91
N PHE A 41 -14.10 7.41 13.71
CA PHE A 41 -13.28 7.72 12.55
C PHE A 41 -12.06 8.46 13.05
N THR A 42 -10.90 7.81 13.01
CA THR A 42 -9.63 8.45 13.37
C THR A 42 -8.80 8.69 12.11
N PRO A 43 -8.00 9.77 12.07
CA PRO A 43 -7.11 10.06 10.94
C PRO A 43 -6.17 8.90 10.57
N THR A 44 -5.85 8.05 11.54
CA THR A 44 -5.05 6.83 11.38
C THR A 44 -5.68 5.80 10.44
N ASP A 45 -6.99 5.66 10.45
CA ASP A 45 -7.71 4.69 9.63
C ASP A 45 -7.70 5.09 8.14
N LEU A 46 -7.51 6.39 7.85
CA LEU A 46 -7.42 6.93 6.49
C LEU A 46 -6.08 6.66 5.80
N VAL A 47 -5.04 6.30 6.53
CA VAL A 47 -3.71 6.07 5.96
C VAL A 47 -3.79 4.96 4.90
N PHE A 48 -4.44 3.84 5.22
CA PHE A 48 -4.57 2.72 4.29
C PHE A 48 -5.38 3.06 3.02
N PRO A 49 -6.59 3.65 3.11
CA PRO A 49 -7.32 4.17 1.95
C PRO A 49 -6.51 5.16 1.09
N ALA A 50 -5.74 6.05 1.71
CA ALA A 50 -4.89 7.00 0.98
C ALA A 50 -3.83 6.28 0.13
N PHE A 51 -3.20 5.23 0.67
CA PHE A 51 -2.26 4.39 -0.09
C PHE A 51 -2.92 3.71 -1.29
N LEU A 52 -4.11 3.14 -1.11
CA LEU A 52 -4.85 2.51 -2.22
C LEU A 52 -5.22 3.52 -3.31
N PHE A 53 -5.68 4.72 -2.91
CA PHE A 53 -6.01 5.78 -3.85
C PHE A 53 -4.80 6.22 -4.68
N ILE A 54 -3.66 6.48 -4.03
CA ILE A 54 -2.41 6.85 -4.71
C ILE A 54 -1.96 5.75 -5.67
N ALA A 55 -2.00 4.49 -5.24
CA ALA A 55 -1.62 3.36 -6.07
C ALA A 55 -2.51 3.26 -7.32
N GLY A 56 -3.82 3.44 -7.17
CA GLY A 56 -4.79 3.49 -8.27
C GLY A 56 -4.51 4.63 -9.26
N VAL A 57 -4.34 5.85 -8.76
CA VAL A 57 -4.02 7.03 -9.60
C VAL A 57 -2.69 6.83 -10.34
N ALA A 58 -1.67 6.29 -9.66
CA ALA A 58 -0.37 6.01 -10.27
C ALA A 58 -0.47 4.95 -11.40
N MET A 59 -1.35 3.95 -11.27
CA MET A 59 -1.62 2.97 -12.33
C MET A 59 -2.25 3.63 -13.55
N ALA A 60 -3.32 4.42 -13.37
CA ALA A 60 -4.02 5.07 -14.47
C ALA A 60 -3.05 5.93 -15.32
N PHE A 61 -2.19 6.72 -14.67
CA PHE A 61 -1.17 7.50 -15.37
C PHE A 61 -0.08 6.64 -16.04
N SER A 62 0.30 5.51 -15.44
CA SER A 62 1.25 4.58 -16.04
C SER A 62 0.69 3.93 -17.30
N LEU A 63 -0.61 3.59 -17.32
CA LEU A 63 -1.27 2.89 -18.43
C LEU A 63 -1.53 3.83 -19.64
N VAL A 64 -1.85 5.11 -19.38
CA VAL A 64 -1.99 6.15 -20.44
C VAL A 64 -0.71 6.29 -21.26
N LYS A 65 0.46 6.05 -20.66
CA LYS A 65 1.75 6.12 -21.36
C LYS A 65 1.95 4.97 -22.35
N TYR A 66 1.31 3.82 -22.14
CA TYR A 66 1.39 2.66 -23.04
C TYR A 66 0.40 2.76 -24.21
N THR A 67 -0.79 3.32 -23.97
CA THR A 67 -1.82 3.52 -25.01
C THR A 67 -1.34 4.47 -26.13
N ASN A 68 -0.56 5.50 -25.79
CA ASN A 68 -0.07 6.48 -26.77
C ASN A 68 1.15 6.04 -27.59
N ASN A 69 1.85 4.97 -27.19
CA ASN A 69 3.16 4.62 -27.76
C ASN A 69 3.18 3.32 -28.57
N ASN A 70 2.01 2.72 -28.83
CA ASN A 70 1.87 1.48 -29.61
C ASN A 70 2.82 0.34 -29.15
N GLN A 71 3.21 0.34 -27.87
CA GLN A 71 4.07 -0.68 -27.30
C GLN A 71 3.23 -1.88 -26.88
N SER A 72 3.79 -3.08 -27.06
CA SER A 72 3.19 -4.36 -26.68
C SER A 72 2.60 -4.30 -25.26
N VAL A 73 1.27 -4.31 -25.19
CA VAL A 73 0.48 -4.30 -23.95
C VAL A 73 0.90 -5.45 -23.02
N SER A 74 1.31 -6.58 -23.61
CA SER A 74 1.79 -7.77 -22.89
C SER A 74 3.02 -7.50 -22.01
N GLN A 75 3.97 -6.68 -22.46
CA GLN A 75 5.15 -6.34 -21.66
C GLN A 75 4.80 -5.43 -20.47
N GLY A 76 3.74 -4.62 -20.59
CA GLY A 76 3.20 -3.80 -19.51
C GLY A 76 2.61 -4.66 -18.39
N TYR A 77 1.74 -5.60 -18.73
CA TYR A 77 1.12 -6.52 -17.77
C TYR A 77 2.12 -7.43 -17.07
N TRP A 78 3.15 -7.94 -17.77
CA TRP A 78 4.20 -8.74 -17.14
C TRP A 78 4.96 -7.97 -16.06
N ARG A 79 5.26 -6.69 -16.32
CA ARG A 79 5.95 -5.82 -15.36
C ARG A 79 5.09 -5.52 -14.13
N ILE A 80 3.79 -5.33 -14.33
CA ILE A 80 2.78 -5.15 -13.26
C ILE A 80 2.70 -6.43 -12.41
N GLY A 81 2.53 -7.60 -13.05
CA GLY A 81 2.47 -8.89 -12.37
C GLY A 81 3.72 -9.20 -11.55
N ARG A 82 4.92 -8.94 -12.10
CA ARG A 82 6.18 -9.11 -11.36
C ARG A 82 6.24 -8.20 -10.12
N ARG A 83 5.77 -6.96 -10.21
CA ARG A 83 5.73 -6.04 -9.05
C ARG A 83 4.74 -6.51 -8.00
N CYS A 84 3.54 -6.94 -8.39
CA CYS A 84 2.57 -7.54 -7.48
C CYS A 84 3.14 -8.78 -6.77
N ALA A 85 3.78 -9.67 -7.51
CA ALA A 85 4.39 -10.88 -6.97
C ALA A 85 5.49 -10.56 -5.95
N ILE A 86 6.37 -9.60 -6.25
CA ILE A 86 7.41 -9.16 -5.32
C ILE A 86 6.80 -8.56 -4.05
N LEU A 87 5.81 -7.67 -4.17
CA LEU A 87 5.13 -7.08 -3.01
C LEU A 87 4.40 -8.13 -2.18
N PHE A 88 3.74 -9.09 -2.82
CA PHE A 88 3.05 -10.18 -2.17
C PHE A 88 4.00 -11.12 -1.42
N ALA A 89 5.10 -11.51 -2.08
CA ALA A 89 6.14 -12.35 -1.48
C ALA A 89 6.84 -11.65 -0.30
N LEU A 90 7.14 -10.36 -0.44
CA LEU A 90 7.71 -9.56 0.64
C LEU A 90 6.75 -9.42 1.82
N GLY A 91 5.44 -9.31 1.54
CA GLY A 91 4.39 -9.30 2.55
C GLY A 91 4.29 -10.61 3.32
N LEU A 92 4.36 -11.75 2.62
CA LEU A 92 4.40 -13.08 3.25
C LEU A 92 5.66 -13.28 4.09
N LEU A 93 6.82 -12.88 3.58
CA LEU A 93 8.09 -13.00 4.30
C LEU A 93 8.06 -12.20 5.61
N LEU A 94 7.64 -10.93 5.55
CA LEU A 94 7.52 -10.08 6.73
C LEU A 94 6.44 -10.58 7.72
N ASN A 95 5.41 -11.28 7.25
CA ASN A 95 4.36 -11.83 8.10
C ASN A 95 4.84 -13.06 8.90
N GLY A 96 5.71 -13.88 8.29
CA GLY A 96 6.26 -15.08 8.92
C GLY A 96 7.44 -14.82 9.86
N PHE A 97 8.14 -13.70 9.74
CA PHE A 97 9.31 -13.39 10.57
C PHE A 97 8.89 -12.82 11.94
N PRO A 98 9.40 -13.30 13.10
CA PRO A 98 10.57 -14.18 13.30
C PRO A 98 10.26 -15.66 13.59
N THR A 99 9.03 -16.02 13.99
CA THR A 99 8.73 -17.35 14.56
C THR A 99 8.10 -18.35 13.59
N TYR A 100 7.82 -17.95 12.33
CA TYR A 100 7.30 -18.79 11.23
C TYR A 100 6.25 -19.83 11.67
N ASN A 101 5.35 -19.43 12.56
CA ASN A 101 4.26 -20.26 13.05
C ASN A 101 3.11 -20.22 12.04
N TRP A 102 2.86 -21.37 11.41
CA TRP A 102 1.82 -21.56 10.39
C TRP A 102 0.40 -21.25 10.91
N ASP A 103 0.16 -21.39 12.22
CA ASP A 103 -1.13 -21.04 12.86
C ASP A 103 -1.37 -19.53 13.04
N THR A 104 -0.31 -18.71 13.06
CA THR A 104 -0.40 -17.25 13.24
C THR A 104 -0.16 -16.47 11.96
N ILE A 105 0.16 -17.14 10.85
CA ILE A 105 0.39 -16.49 9.56
C ILE A 105 -0.92 -15.81 9.10
N ARG A 106 -0.91 -14.48 9.13
CA ARG A 106 -1.96 -13.66 8.53
C ARG A 106 -1.69 -13.59 7.04
N ILE A 107 -2.32 -14.52 6.30
CA ILE A 107 -2.27 -14.62 4.84
C ILE A 107 -2.74 -13.31 4.14
N MET A 108 -3.58 -12.50 4.81
CA MET A 108 -4.20 -11.28 4.26
C MET A 108 -3.82 -10.00 5.05
N GLY A 109 -2.53 -9.71 5.11
CA GLY A 109 -1.96 -8.43 5.55
C GLY A 109 -2.16 -7.29 4.57
N VAL A 110 -1.77 -6.09 5.01
CA VAL A 110 -1.93 -4.81 4.28
C VAL A 110 -1.28 -4.87 2.89
N LEU A 111 -0.08 -5.45 2.79
CA LEU A 111 0.67 -5.51 1.54
C LEU A 111 0.05 -6.47 0.51
N GLN A 112 -0.50 -7.61 0.96
CA GLN A 112 -1.22 -8.54 0.09
C GLN A 112 -2.52 -7.90 -0.45
N ARG A 113 -3.26 -7.15 0.38
CA ARG A 113 -4.47 -6.42 -0.04
C ARG A 113 -4.16 -5.37 -1.10
N ILE A 114 -3.08 -4.60 -0.92
CA ILE A 114 -2.63 -3.62 -1.92
C ILE A 114 -2.24 -4.31 -3.23
N SER A 115 -1.53 -5.45 -3.15
CA SER A 115 -1.14 -6.22 -4.34
C SER A 115 -2.34 -6.75 -5.13
N LEU A 116 -3.35 -7.29 -4.44
CA LEU A 116 -4.58 -7.78 -5.06
C LEU A 116 -5.41 -6.65 -5.69
N ALA A 117 -5.57 -5.53 -4.98
CA ALA A 117 -6.27 -4.36 -5.51
C ALA A 117 -5.56 -3.81 -6.76
N TYR A 118 -4.22 -3.79 -6.74
CA TYR A 118 -3.41 -3.39 -7.88
C TYR A 118 -3.56 -4.34 -9.07
N PHE A 119 -3.55 -5.66 -8.81
CA PHE A 119 -3.70 -6.67 -9.86
C PHE A 119 -5.09 -6.66 -10.50
N LEU A 120 -6.15 -6.50 -9.70
CA LEU A 120 -7.54 -6.46 -10.20
C LEU A 120 -7.88 -5.16 -10.95
N SER A 121 -7.17 -4.07 -10.65
CA SER A 121 -7.39 -2.76 -11.28
C SER A 121 -6.60 -2.54 -12.57
N ALA A 122 -5.58 -3.38 -12.83
CA ALA A 122 -4.72 -3.30 -14.01
C ALA A 122 -5.40 -3.97 -15.21
#